data_AF-A0A959Y0S4-F1
#
_entry.id   AF-A0A959Y0S4-F1
#
_cell.length_a   1.000
_cell.length_b   1.000
_cell.length_c   1.000
_cell.angle_alpha   90.00
_cell.angle_beta   90.00
_cell.angle_gamma   90.00
#
_symmetry.space_group_name_H-M   'P 1'
#
loop_
_entity.id
_entity.type
_entity.pdbx_description
1 polymer ?
#
loop_
_entity_poly.entity_id
_entity_poly.type
_entity_poly.pdbx_seq_one_letter_code
_entity_poly.pdbx_strand_id
1 'polypeptide(L)'
;HLPLFEEAIECFDLNDDGSFLQKVLTKADKLPDTELDPPVIDKTLCIAEIHDAIVMGIRDYFSKMGFTKAILGSSGGIDSAVTLVVACKALGKENVRAILMPSQFSTSHSVSDAEQLSRNLGNPYDIIPIENIYESFLGELKPIFKDLPFSVAEENIQSRTRGNLLMALANKFGYILLNTSNKSELATGYGTLYGDMAGGLGVLGDCYKVQVYELAKYINREQAIIPDNIITKPPSAELRPGQKDADSLPEYDILDKVLYQYIERRQGPTEIKAQGFDPALVDRVLRMVNINEYKRNQFCPIIRISPKAFGVGRRVPIVGKYLS
;
A
#
# COMPACT_ATOMS: atom_id res chain seq x y z
N HIS A 1 -19.39 -21.31 12.03
CA HIS A 1 -18.09 -20.63 12.07
C HIS A 1 -18.36 -19.19 12.48
N LEU A 2 -17.64 -18.70 13.48
CA LEU A 2 -17.68 -17.29 13.85
C LEU A 2 -17.27 -16.42 12.65
N PRO A 3 -17.82 -15.20 12.50
CA PRO A 3 -17.37 -14.27 11.49
C PRO A 3 -15.89 -13.91 11.72
N LEU A 4 -15.16 -13.69 10.63
CA LEU A 4 -13.80 -13.17 10.70
C LEU A 4 -13.87 -11.63 10.77
N PHE A 5 -12.98 -11.01 11.55
CA PHE A 5 -12.83 -9.56 11.68
C PHE A 5 -14.06 -8.80 12.23
N GLU A 6 -15.02 -9.52 12.79
CA GLU A 6 -16.17 -8.98 13.52
C GLU A 6 -16.18 -9.54 14.95
N GLU A 7 -16.75 -8.77 15.88
CA GLU A 7 -16.95 -9.24 17.24
C GLU A 7 -18.08 -10.27 17.28
N ALA A 8 -17.80 -11.45 17.82
CA ALA A 8 -18.79 -12.51 17.99
C ALA A 8 -18.50 -13.36 19.22
N ILE A 9 -19.55 -13.89 19.82
CA ILE A 9 -19.50 -14.78 20.97
C ILE A 9 -20.21 -16.09 20.59
N GLU A 10 -19.54 -17.21 20.82
CA GLU A 10 -20.13 -18.55 20.74
C GLU A 10 -19.98 -19.22 22.12
N CYS A 11 -21.07 -19.78 22.62
CA CYS A 11 -21.10 -20.46 23.91
C CYS A 11 -21.11 -21.97 23.70
N PHE A 12 -20.32 -22.67 24.53
CA PHE A 12 -20.23 -24.13 24.52
C PHE A 12 -20.56 -24.66 25.91
N ASP A 13 -21.34 -25.75 25.97
CA ASP A 13 -21.68 -26.43 27.21
C ASP A 13 -20.70 -27.59 27.41
N LEU A 14 -20.04 -27.59 28.55
CA LEU A 14 -19.13 -28.65 28.96
C LEU A 14 -19.87 -29.62 29.88
N ASN A 15 -19.96 -30.89 29.47
CA ASN A 15 -20.51 -31.96 30.27
C ASN A 15 -19.54 -32.33 31.42
N ASP A 16 -20.06 -33.00 32.46
CA ASP A 16 -19.26 -33.45 33.62
C ASP A 16 -18.11 -34.41 33.26
N ASP A 17 -18.20 -35.09 32.11
CA ASP A 17 -17.16 -35.98 31.58
C ASP A 17 -16.06 -35.26 30.78
N GLY A 18 -16.13 -33.93 30.67
CA GLY A 18 -15.18 -33.11 29.92
C GLY A 18 -15.44 -33.04 28.41
N SER A 19 -16.55 -33.61 27.92
CA SER A 19 -16.99 -33.46 26.53
C SER A 19 -17.83 -32.20 26.31
N PHE A 20 -17.80 -31.66 25.08
CA PHE A 20 -18.71 -30.59 24.69
C PHE A 20 -20.06 -31.17 24.23
N LEU A 21 -21.17 -30.55 24.63
CA LEU A 21 -22.50 -30.89 24.12
C LEU A 21 -22.61 -30.58 22.62
N GLN A 22 -21.95 -29.52 22.17
CA GLN A 22 -21.93 -29.08 20.78
C GLN A 22 -21.16 -30.08 19.91
N LYS A 23 -21.63 -30.21 18.67
CA LYS A 23 -20.98 -31.08 17.67
C LYS A 23 -19.56 -30.60 17.38
N VAL A 24 -18.58 -31.48 17.56
CA VAL A 24 -17.21 -31.27 17.08
C VAL A 24 -17.24 -31.15 15.55
N LEU A 25 -16.87 -29.96 15.03
CA LEU A 25 -16.82 -29.70 13.59
C LEU A 25 -15.71 -30.51 12.91
N THR A 26 -14.49 -30.39 13.44
CA THR A 26 -13.30 -31.09 12.97
C THR A 26 -12.43 -31.42 14.18
N LYS A 27 -11.97 -32.67 14.27
CA LYS A 27 -11.01 -33.07 15.30
C LYS A 27 -9.62 -32.49 14.97
N ALA A 28 -8.85 -32.13 16.00
CA ALA A 28 -7.54 -31.50 15.81
C ALA A 28 -6.56 -32.36 14.99
N ASP A 29 -6.63 -33.69 15.12
CA ASP A 29 -5.84 -34.66 14.34
C ASP A 29 -6.14 -34.68 12.83
N LYS A 30 -7.24 -34.05 12.41
CA LYS A 30 -7.62 -33.87 11.01
C LYS A 30 -7.30 -32.48 10.46
N LEU A 31 -6.84 -31.56 11.30
CA LEU A 31 -6.37 -30.27 10.83
C LEU A 31 -4.99 -30.47 10.19
N PRO A 32 -4.74 -29.93 8.98
CA PRO A 32 -3.46 -30.08 8.33
C PRO A 32 -2.36 -29.39 9.14
N ASP A 33 -1.24 -30.10 9.37
CA ASP A 33 0.00 -29.54 9.95
C ASP A 33 0.92 -28.96 8.86
N THR A 34 0.32 -28.49 7.75
CA THR A 34 1.04 -27.98 6.58
C THR A 34 0.91 -26.47 6.48
N GLU A 35 1.91 -25.84 5.88
CA GLU A 35 1.86 -24.42 5.52
C GLU A 35 0.63 -24.14 4.63
N LEU A 36 -0.25 -23.27 5.09
CA LEU A 36 -1.51 -22.94 4.40
C LEU A 36 -1.29 -21.92 3.26
N ASP A 37 -0.11 -21.32 3.21
CA ASP A 37 0.23 -20.31 2.21
C ASP A 37 0.45 -20.96 0.85
N PRO A 38 -0.14 -20.43 -0.24
CA PRO A 38 0.01 -21.01 -1.56
C PRO A 38 1.47 -20.97 -2.00
N PRO A 39 1.93 -21.96 -2.80
CA PRO A 39 3.32 -22.01 -3.26
C PRO A 39 3.69 -20.86 -4.18
N VAL A 40 2.70 -20.25 -4.83
CA VAL A 40 2.82 -19.04 -5.65
C VAL A 40 1.76 -18.04 -5.21
N ILE A 41 2.01 -16.76 -5.41
CA ILE A 41 1.01 -15.73 -5.12
C ILE A 41 -0.26 -15.98 -5.95
N ASP A 42 -1.38 -16.16 -5.25
CA ASP A 42 -2.71 -16.09 -5.84
C ASP A 42 -3.30 -14.72 -5.49
N LYS A 43 -3.43 -13.88 -6.51
CA LYS A 43 -3.92 -12.51 -6.36
C LYS A 43 -5.39 -12.43 -5.96
N THR A 44 -6.16 -13.50 -6.13
CA THR A 44 -7.60 -13.58 -5.83
C THR A 44 -7.91 -14.28 -4.51
N LEU A 45 -6.92 -14.96 -3.92
CA LEU A 45 -7.08 -15.70 -2.68
C LEU A 45 -7.44 -14.76 -1.53
N CYS A 46 -8.56 -15.06 -0.87
CA CYS A 46 -9.03 -14.37 0.32
C CYS A 46 -9.21 -12.84 0.16
N ILE A 47 -9.56 -12.35 -1.04
CA ILE A 47 -9.68 -10.89 -1.28
C ILE A 47 -10.75 -10.23 -0.40
N ALA A 48 -11.84 -10.94 -0.09
CA ALA A 48 -12.86 -10.45 0.84
C ALA A 48 -12.28 -10.29 2.26
N GLU A 49 -11.58 -11.30 2.75
CA GLU A 49 -10.92 -11.30 4.05
C GLU A 49 -9.80 -10.25 4.13
N ILE A 50 -9.03 -10.05 3.06
CA ILE A 50 -8.02 -8.99 2.98
C ILE A 50 -8.70 -7.62 3.10
N HIS A 51 -9.78 -7.39 2.35
CA HIS A 51 -10.56 -6.15 2.44
C HIS A 51 -11.03 -5.89 3.88
N ASP A 52 -11.66 -6.89 4.51
CA ASP A 52 -12.23 -6.75 5.85
C ASP A 52 -11.15 -6.60 6.93
N ALA A 53 -10.01 -7.28 6.78
CA ALA A 53 -8.84 -7.12 7.64
C ALA A 53 -8.27 -5.70 7.56
N ILE A 54 -8.21 -5.09 6.37
CA ILE A 54 -7.75 -3.70 6.20
C ILE A 54 -8.74 -2.73 6.86
N VAL A 55 -10.04 -2.90 6.62
CA VAL A 55 -11.09 -2.06 7.21
C VAL A 55 -11.06 -2.14 8.74
N MET A 56 -10.97 -3.35 9.30
CA MET A 56 -10.82 -3.57 10.73
C MET A 56 -9.53 -2.93 11.26
N GLY A 57 -8.40 -3.13 10.56
CA GLY A 57 -7.10 -2.57 10.97
C GLY A 57 -7.11 -1.05 11.08
N ILE A 58 -7.76 -0.35 10.14
CA ILE A 58 -7.95 1.10 10.21
C ILE A 58 -8.84 1.47 11.40
N ARG A 59 -10.01 0.82 11.53
CA ARG A 59 -10.97 1.12 12.60
C ARG A 59 -10.36 0.93 13.99
N ASP A 60 -9.63 -0.15 14.19
CA ASP A 60 -8.98 -0.48 15.45
C ASP A 60 -7.82 0.47 15.76
N TYR A 61 -7.00 0.80 14.77
CA TYR A 61 -5.91 1.76 14.97
C TYR A 61 -6.46 3.11 15.45
N PHE A 62 -7.53 3.60 14.83
CA PHE A 62 -8.13 4.88 15.16
C PHE A 62 -8.82 4.85 16.54
N SER A 63 -9.70 3.87 16.76
CA SER A 63 -10.46 3.76 18.02
C SER A 63 -9.55 3.55 19.23
N LYS A 64 -8.57 2.63 19.14
CA LYS A 64 -7.66 2.32 20.27
C LYS A 64 -6.68 3.46 20.58
N MET A 65 -6.34 4.28 19.58
CA MET A 65 -5.47 5.45 19.76
C MET A 65 -6.25 6.75 20.06
N GLY A 66 -7.58 6.73 19.99
CA GLY A 66 -8.42 7.92 20.19
C GLY A 66 -8.43 8.90 19.01
N PHE A 67 -8.01 8.48 17.81
CA PHE A 67 -8.13 9.28 16.60
C PHE A 67 -9.48 9.07 15.93
N THR A 68 -9.97 10.10 15.24
CA THR A 68 -11.28 10.06 14.58
C THR A 68 -11.24 10.44 13.12
N LYS A 69 -10.19 11.13 12.66
CA LYS A 69 -10.15 11.71 11.31
C LYS A 69 -8.87 11.39 10.57
N ALA A 70 -9.00 11.05 9.29
CA ALA A 70 -7.92 10.67 8.41
C ALA A 70 -7.74 11.68 7.27
N ILE A 71 -6.53 11.75 6.75
CA ILE A 71 -6.20 12.49 5.53
C ILE A 71 -5.35 11.61 4.61
N LEU A 72 -5.48 11.75 3.30
CA LEU A 72 -4.56 11.13 2.34
C LEU A 72 -4.43 11.96 1.05
N GLY A 73 -3.33 11.75 0.34
CA GLY A 73 -3.15 12.27 -1.02
C GLY A 73 -3.93 11.41 -2.01
N SER A 74 -4.86 12.00 -2.76
CA SER A 74 -5.57 11.33 -3.84
C SER A 74 -4.89 11.66 -5.17
N SER A 75 -4.12 10.70 -5.69
CA SER A 75 -3.34 10.89 -6.93
C SER A 75 -4.13 10.57 -8.20
N GLY A 76 -5.30 9.94 -8.06
CA GLY A 76 -6.02 9.33 -9.18
C GLY A 76 -5.43 7.99 -9.61
N GLY A 77 -4.42 7.48 -8.89
CA GLY A 77 -3.90 6.12 -9.04
C GLY A 77 -4.62 5.12 -8.14
N ILE A 78 -4.50 3.84 -8.49
CA ILE A 78 -5.27 2.75 -7.86
C ILE A 78 -5.02 2.59 -6.37
N ASP A 79 -3.78 2.76 -5.88
CA ASP A 79 -3.46 2.53 -4.46
C ASP A 79 -4.13 3.58 -3.56
N SER A 80 -4.06 4.86 -3.98
CA SER A 80 -4.76 5.94 -3.29
C SER A 80 -6.29 5.78 -3.34
N ALA A 81 -6.81 5.26 -4.46
CA ALA A 81 -8.24 5.02 -4.61
C ALA A 81 -8.75 3.91 -3.69
N VAL A 82 -8.09 2.75 -3.67
CA VAL A 82 -8.43 1.66 -2.76
C VAL A 82 -8.30 2.12 -1.31
N THR A 83 -7.21 2.83 -0.97
CA THR A 83 -6.99 3.38 0.38
C THR A 83 -8.13 4.31 0.80
N LEU A 84 -8.59 5.21 -0.07
CA LEU A 84 -9.68 6.13 0.22
C LEU A 84 -10.99 5.40 0.49
N VAL A 85 -11.32 4.40 -0.32
CA VAL A 85 -12.56 3.60 -0.17
C VAL A 85 -12.56 2.86 1.16
N VAL A 86 -11.51 2.09 1.46
CA VAL A 86 -11.45 1.30 2.71
C VAL A 86 -11.39 2.20 3.94
N ALA A 87 -10.74 3.37 3.86
CA ALA A 87 -10.74 4.35 4.94
C ALA A 87 -12.14 4.92 5.18
N CYS A 88 -12.89 5.28 4.12
CA CYS A 88 -14.27 5.76 4.26
C CYS A 88 -15.18 4.68 4.84
N LYS A 89 -14.97 3.41 4.46
CA LYS A 89 -15.70 2.26 5.02
C LYS A 89 -15.38 2.04 6.51
N ALA A 90 -14.14 2.28 6.93
CA ALA A 90 -13.70 2.10 8.30
C ALA A 90 -14.13 3.23 9.25
N LEU A 91 -14.07 4.48 8.79
CA LEU A 91 -14.17 5.68 9.64
C LEU A 91 -15.42 6.53 9.38
N GLY A 92 -16.17 6.26 8.32
CA GLY A 92 -17.21 7.16 7.81
C GLY A 92 -16.62 8.21 6.86
N LYS A 93 -17.33 8.49 5.75
CA LYS A 93 -16.86 9.35 4.66
C LYS A 93 -16.55 10.79 5.10
N GLU A 94 -17.30 11.31 6.06
CA GLU A 94 -17.13 12.64 6.63
C GLU A 94 -15.83 12.81 7.43
N ASN A 95 -15.24 11.71 7.87
CA ASN A 95 -14.02 11.68 8.67
C ASN A 95 -12.75 11.47 7.83
N VAL A 96 -12.88 11.29 6.51
CA VAL A 96 -11.74 11.02 5.61
C VAL A 96 -11.63 12.15 4.59
N ARG A 97 -10.55 12.94 4.67
CA ARG A 97 -10.30 14.02 3.72
C ARG A 97 -9.28 13.61 2.66
N ALA A 98 -9.63 13.79 1.39
CA ALA A 98 -8.72 13.59 0.27
C ALA A 98 -8.11 14.93 -0.18
N ILE A 99 -6.80 14.97 -0.43
CA ILE A 99 -6.16 16.16 -1.02
C ILE A 99 -5.57 15.79 -2.37
N LEU A 100 -6.03 16.45 -3.43
CA LEU A 100 -5.47 16.33 -4.77
C LEU A 100 -4.38 17.39 -4.93
N MET A 101 -3.20 16.99 -5.38
CA MET A 101 -2.02 17.88 -5.44
C MET A 101 -1.33 17.83 -6.80
N PRO A 102 -1.99 18.36 -7.85
CA PRO A 102 -1.44 18.31 -9.20
C PRO A 102 -0.17 19.16 -9.33
N SER A 103 0.74 18.70 -10.19
CA SER A 103 1.87 19.49 -10.69
C SER A 103 1.73 19.70 -12.20
N GLN A 104 2.70 20.40 -12.81
CA GLN A 104 2.78 20.58 -14.25
C GLN A 104 2.85 19.28 -15.07
N PHE A 105 3.17 18.16 -14.43
CA PHE A 105 3.23 16.84 -15.08
C PHE A 105 1.96 16.00 -14.87
N SER A 106 1.04 16.47 -14.01
CA SER A 106 -0.20 15.75 -13.73
C SER A 106 -1.15 15.81 -14.92
N THR A 107 -1.72 14.66 -15.29
CA THR A 107 -2.70 14.62 -16.38
C THR A 107 -4.04 15.14 -15.91
N SER A 108 -4.77 15.83 -16.80
CA SER A 108 -6.14 16.30 -16.50
C SER A 108 -7.07 15.16 -16.10
N HIS A 109 -6.89 13.99 -16.72
CA HIS A 109 -7.63 12.78 -16.41
C HIS A 109 -7.34 12.26 -14.99
N SER A 110 -6.09 12.24 -14.52
CA SER A 110 -5.79 11.81 -13.13
C SER A 110 -6.45 12.69 -12.07
N VAL A 111 -6.50 14.01 -12.29
CA VAL A 111 -7.21 14.93 -11.39
C VAL A 111 -8.73 14.70 -11.45
N SER A 112 -9.29 14.58 -12.65
CA SER A 112 -10.72 14.30 -12.85
C SER A 112 -11.14 12.98 -12.22
N ASP A 113 -10.34 11.93 -12.35
CA ASP A 113 -10.60 10.60 -11.77
C ASP A 113 -10.64 10.67 -10.24
N ALA A 114 -9.63 11.33 -9.63
CA ALA A 114 -9.52 11.50 -8.19
C ALA A 114 -10.69 12.31 -7.60
N GLU A 115 -11.12 13.34 -8.31
CA GLU A 115 -12.28 14.16 -7.96
C GLU A 115 -13.57 13.34 -8.07
N GLN A 116 -13.75 12.60 -9.17
CA GLN A 116 -14.92 11.74 -9.38
C GLN A 116 -15.04 10.68 -8.29
N LEU A 117 -13.93 10.05 -7.89
CA LEU A 117 -13.93 9.11 -6.78
C LEU A 117 -14.42 9.75 -5.48
N SER A 118 -13.93 10.96 -5.15
CA SER A 118 -14.35 11.66 -3.94
C SER A 118 -15.84 12.03 -3.99
N ARG A 119 -16.35 12.40 -5.17
CA ARG A 119 -17.79 12.64 -5.39
C ARG A 119 -18.62 11.37 -5.23
N ASN A 120 -18.16 10.24 -5.76
CA ASN A 120 -18.84 8.94 -5.64
C ASN A 120 -18.96 8.51 -4.17
N LEU A 121 -17.91 8.69 -3.38
CA LEU A 121 -17.88 8.37 -1.95
C LEU A 121 -18.61 9.41 -1.10
N GLY A 122 -18.67 10.66 -1.54
CA GLY A 122 -19.22 11.78 -0.80
C GLY A 122 -18.35 12.22 0.39
N ASN A 123 -17.04 12.00 0.31
CA ASN A 123 -16.07 12.47 1.30
C ASN A 123 -15.61 13.91 0.98
N PRO A 124 -15.15 14.69 1.97
CA PRO A 124 -14.56 15.99 1.71
C PRO A 124 -13.25 15.84 0.93
N TYR A 125 -13.03 16.75 -0.03
CA TYR A 125 -11.78 16.85 -0.76
C TYR A 125 -11.43 18.30 -1.08
N ASP A 126 -10.14 18.57 -1.23
CA ASP A 126 -9.60 19.86 -1.65
C ASP A 126 -8.54 19.65 -2.75
N ILE A 127 -8.37 20.64 -3.62
CA ILE A 127 -7.32 20.64 -4.65
C ILE A 127 -6.30 21.72 -4.31
N ILE A 128 -5.05 21.33 -4.15
CA ILE A 128 -3.93 22.21 -3.81
C ILE A 128 -2.79 21.98 -4.82
N PRO A 129 -2.73 22.73 -5.93
CA PRO A 129 -1.63 22.63 -6.89
C PRO A 129 -0.28 22.93 -6.24
N ILE A 130 0.77 22.19 -6.63
CA ILE A 130 2.09 22.31 -6.00
C ILE A 130 3.09 23.15 -6.80
N GLU A 131 2.71 23.64 -7.99
CA GLU A 131 3.58 24.33 -8.94
C GLU A 131 4.37 25.47 -8.29
N ASN A 132 3.70 26.40 -7.61
CA ASN A 132 4.38 27.55 -6.99
C ASN A 132 5.40 27.13 -5.90
N ILE A 133 5.09 26.08 -5.14
CA ILE A 133 5.98 25.59 -4.08
C ILE A 133 7.18 24.87 -4.71
N TYR A 134 6.92 24.09 -5.74
CA TYR A 134 7.95 23.39 -6.51
C TYR A 134 8.91 24.37 -7.17
N GLU A 135 8.41 25.39 -7.87
CA GLU A 135 9.23 26.45 -8.48
C GLU A 135 10.01 27.25 -7.44
N SER A 136 9.44 27.47 -6.24
CA SER A 136 10.18 28.11 -5.14
C SER A 136 11.38 27.27 -4.70
N PHE A 137 11.21 25.94 -4.56
CA PHE A 137 12.33 25.04 -4.26
C PHE A 137 13.40 25.07 -5.37
N LEU A 138 12.99 25.03 -6.64
CA LEU A 138 13.93 25.08 -7.76
C LEU A 138 14.68 26.42 -7.83
N GLY A 139 13.99 27.53 -7.56
CA GLY A 139 14.58 28.86 -7.51
C GLY A 139 15.69 28.96 -6.47
N GLU A 140 15.43 28.49 -5.24
CA GLU A 140 16.41 28.50 -4.14
C GLU A 140 17.58 27.54 -4.40
N LEU A 141 17.35 26.40 -5.05
CA LEU A 141 18.39 25.42 -5.36
C LEU A 141 19.20 25.75 -6.61
N LYS A 142 18.70 26.62 -7.50
CA LYS A 142 19.34 26.98 -8.76
C LYS A 142 20.81 27.42 -8.65
N PRO A 143 21.24 28.25 -7.67
CA PRO A 143 22.65 28.62 -7.54
C PRO A 143 23.58 27.42 -7.24
N ILE A 144 23.03 26.34 -6.67
CA ILE A 144 23.75 25.12 -6.29
C ILE A 144 23.69 24.10 -7.43
N PHE A 145 22.49 23.85 -7.98
CA PHE A 145 22.25 22.91 -9.07
C PHE A 145 22.85 23.40 -10.39
N LYS A 146 22.95 24.73 -10.58
CA LYS A 146 23.43 25.37 -11.81
C LYS A 146 22.60 24.84 -13.00
N ASP A 147 23.28 24.53 -14.11
CA ASP A 147 22.66 24.01 -15.33
C ASP A 147 22.71 22.47 -15.40
N LEU A 148 22.77 21.78 -14.26
CA LEU A 148 22.67 20.32 -14.24
C LEU A 148 21.30 19.87 -14.78
N PRO A 149 21.25 18.74 -15.51
CA PRO A 149 20.01 18.26 -16.11
C PRO A 149 19.03 17.79 -15.04
N PHE A 150 17.73 17.92 -15.36
CA PHE A 150 16.63 17.36 -14.56
C PHE A 150 16.88 15.89 -14.25
N SER A 151 16.61 15.50 -13.01
CA SER A 151 16.93 14.20 -12.46
C SER A 151 15.88 13.75 -11.43
N VAL A 152 16.16 12.62 -10.78
CA VAL A 152 15.38 12.14 -9.64
C VAL A 152 15.31 13.14 -8.48
N ALA A 153 16.23 14.12 -8.40
CA ALA A 153 16.19 15.15 -7.37
C ALA A 153 14.92 16.01 -7.53
N GLU A 154 14.65 16.50 -8.73
CA GLU A 154 13.50 17.34 -9.07
C GLU A 154 12.18 16.58 -8.94
N GLU A 155 12.15 15.30 -9.34
CA GLU A 155 11.00 14.41 -9.11
C GLU A 155 10.69 14.27 -7.61
N ASN A 156 11.72 14.03 -6.79
CA ASN A 156 11.56 13.84 -5.36
C ASN A 156 11.15 15.13 -4.62
N ILE A 157 11.52 16.32 -5.12
CA ILE A 157 11.05 17.60 -4.55
C ILE A 157 9.52 17.67 -4.64
N GLN A 158 8.93 17.31 -5.78
CA GLN A 158 7.47 17.28 -5.94
C GLN A 158 6.82 16.32 -4.94
N SER A 159 7.36 15.11 -4.80
CA SER A 159 6.84 14.12 -3.85
C SER A 159 6.93 14.62 -2.39
N ARG A 160 8.05 15.21 -1.98
CA ARG A 160 8.24 15.79 -0.63
C ARG A 160 7.36 17.00 -0.36
N THR A 161 7.12 17.85 -1.37
CA THR A 161 6.18 18.96 -1.26
C THR A 161 4.78 18.45 -0.90
N ARG A 162 4.31 17.39 -1.57
CA ARG A 162 3.01 16.75 -1.27
C ARG A 162 2.96 16.19 0.16
N GLY A 163 4.01 15.47 0.56
CA GLY A 163 4.14 14.96 1.93
C GLY A 163 4.06 16.07 2.98
N ASN A 164 4.79 17.18 2.77
CA ASN A 164 4.78 18.32 3.69
C ASN A 164 3.40 19.00 3.78
N LEU A 165 2.69 19.17 2.67
CA LEU A 165 1.34 19.74 2.67
C LEU A 165 0.36 18.85 3.45
N LEU A 166 0.38 17.55 3.20
CA LEU A 166 -0.46 16.58 3.91
C LEU A 166 -0.17 16.57 5.41
N MET A 167 1.11 16.58 5.80
CA MET A 167 1.51 16.62 7.21
C MET A 167 1.16 17.95 7.88
N ALA A 168 1.26 19.08 7.16
CA ALA A 168 0.85 20.39 7.68
C ALA A 168 -0.66 20.42 7.97
N LEU A 169 -1.48 19.90 7.05
CA LEU A 169 -2.92 19.75 7.26
C LEU A 169 -3.22 18.78 8.39
N ALA A 170 -2.53 17.65 8.46
CA ALA A 170 -2.66 16.67 9.53
C ALA A 170 -2.40 17.29 10.91
N ASN A 171 -1.31 18.01 11.06
CA ASN A 171 -0.96 18.69 12.31
C ASN A 171 -1.97 19.78 12.68
N LYS A 172 -2.46 20.55 11.71
CA LYS A 172 -3.40 21.65 11.97
C LYS A 172 -4.77 21.18 12.42
N PHE A 173 -5.25 20.07 11.86
CA PHE A 173 -6.63 19.61 12.03
C PHE A 173 -6.75 18.31 12.84
N GLY A 174 -5.63 17.75 13.30
CA GLY A 174 -5.60 16.50 14.05
C GLY A 174 -5.94 15.27 13.20
N TYR A 175 -5.51 15.24 11.93
CA TYR A 175 -5.68 14.07 11.07
C TYR A 175 -4.52 13.08 11.25
N ILE A 176 -4.80 11.80 10.99
CA ILE A 176 -3.75 10.81 10.69
C ILE A 176 -3.58 10.72 9.18
N LEU A 177 -2.35 10.93 8.69
CA LEU A 177 -2.02 10.72 7.30
C LEU A 177 -1.97 9.21 6.99
N LEU A 178 -2.89 8.74 6.15
CA LEU A 178 -2.87 7.38 5.63
C LEU A 178 -1.92 7.33 4.44
N ASN A 179 -0.90 6.49 4.55
CA ASN A 179 0.01 6.19 3.46
C ASN A 179 -0.62 5.16 2.51
N THR A 180 -0.38 5.35 1.21
CA THR A 180 -1.01 4.59 0.12
C THR A 180 -0.05 3.63 -0.59
N SER A 181 1.23 3.56 -0.19
CA SER A 181 2.21 2.68 -0.84
C SER A 181 1.85 1.22 -0.62
N ASN A 182 1.98 0.42 -1.67
CA ASN A 182 1.76 -1.03 -1.61
C ASN A 182 3.04 -1.82 -1.27
N LYS A 183 2.89 -3.12 -1.00
CA LYS A 183 4.01 -3.99 -0.64
C LYS A 183 5.08 -4.09 -1.73
N SER A 184 4.69 -4.08 -3.00
CA SER A 184 5.59 -4.19 -4.14
C SER A 184 6.52 -2.97 -4.25
N GLU A 185 5.95 -1.77 -4.07
CA GLU A 185 6.67 -0.49 -4.02
C GLU A 185 7.62 -0.45 -2.82
N LEU A 186 7.14 -0.84 -1.64
CA LEU A 186 7.95 -0.91 -0.43
C LEU A 186 9.10 -1.90 -0.53
N ALA A 187 8.84 -3.07 -1.13
CA ALA A 187 9.84 -4.09 -1.35
C ALA A 187 10.94 -3.55 -2.25
N THR A 188 10.59 -2.94 -3.37
CA THR A 188 11.55 -2.44 -4.36
C THR A 188 12.14 -1.07 -4.02
N GLY A 189 11.60 -0.38 -3.01
CA GLY A 189 11.95 0.98 -2.65
C GLY A 189 11.54 2.00 -3.71
N TYR A 190 10.53 1.68 -4.52
CA TYR A 190 9.92 2.58 -5.48
C TYR A 190 9.01 3.56 -4.74
N GLY A 191 9.64 4.63 -4.25
CA GLY A 191 9.00 5.64 -3.44
C GLY A 191 10.01 6.65 -2.91
N THR A 192 9.52 7.82 -2.57
CA THR A 192 10.31 8.94 -2.07
C THR A 192 10.23 8.98 -0.56
N LEU A 193 11.38 8.82 0.11
CA LEU A 193 11.47 8.99 1.54
C LEU A 193 11.01 10.41 1.92
N TYR A 194 10.05 10.49 2.85
CA TYR A 194 9.38 11.72 3.31
C TYR A 194 8.52 12.43 2.25
N GLY A 195 8.31 11.81 1.09
CA GLY A 195 7.32 12.22 0.11
C GLY A 195 6.11 11.31 0.18
N ASP A 196 5.88 10.55 -0.88
CA ASP A 196 4.83 9.53 -0.97
C ASP A 196 4.92 8.45 0.13
N MET A 197 6.10 8.21 0.71
CA MET A 197 6.28 7.30 1.85
C MET A 197 5.87 7.90 3.21
N ALA A 198 5.50 9.17 3.27
CA ALA A 198 5.06 9.80 4.51
C ALA A 198 3.69 9.26 4.96
N GLY A 199 3.53 9.06 6.27
CA GLY A 199 2.26 8.67 6.87
C GLY A 199 2.37 8.29 8.34
N GLY A 200 1.22 8.18 9.00
CA GLY A 200 1.06 7.61 10.34
C GLY A 200 0.65 6.13 10.29
N LEU A 201 0.04 5.67 9.19
CA LEU A 201 -0.40 4.29 8.99
C LEU A 201 -0.33 3.91 7.51
N GLY A 202 0.36 2.82 7.18
CA GLY A 202 0.46 2.23 5.84
C GLY A 202 -0.67 1.23 5.62
N VAL A 203 -1.66 1.64 4.83
CA VAL A 203 -2.90 0.87 4.64
C VAL A 203 -2.68 -0.34 3.75
N LEU A 204 -1.94 -0.16 2.65
CA LEU A 204 -1.67 -1.18 1.65
C LEU A 204 -0.26 -1.75 1.72
N GLY A 205 0.52 -1.37 2.74
CA GLY A 205 1.95 -1.70 2.83
C GLY A 205 2.25 -3.20 2.90
N ASP A 206 1.24 -4.04 3.15
CA ASP A 206 1.34 -5.51 3.10
C ASP A 206 0.47 -6.16 2.01
N CYS A 207 -0.08 -5.38 1.09
CA CYS A 207 -0.80 -5.85 -0.11
C CYS A 207 0.11 -5.75 -1.33
N TYR A 208 0.25 -6.83 -2.10
CA TYR A 208 0.93 -6.77 -3.41
C TYR A 208 0.13 -5.95 -4.41
N LYS A 209 0.80 -5.33 -5.39
CA LYS A 209 0.13 -4.53 -6.43
C LYS A 209 -0.95 -5.33 -7.15
N VAL A 210 -0.67 -6.58 -7.50
CA VAL A 210 -1.66 -7.46 -8.15
C VAL A 210 -2.90 -7.68 -7.28
N GLN A 211 -2.75 -7.73 -5.95
CA GLN A 211 -3.88 -7.82 -5.01
C GLN A 211 -4.62 -6.49 -4.88
N VAL A 212 -3.93 -5.34 -4.98
CA VAL A 212 -4.59 -4.01 -5.01
C VAL A 212 -5.55 -3.89 -6.20
N TYR A 213 -5.17 -4.42 -7.37
CA TYR A 213 -6.08 -4.49 -8.53
C TYR A 213 -7.30 -5.37 -8.26
N GLU A 214 -7.11 -6.55 -7.64
CA GLU A 214 -8.24 -7.43 -7.31
C GLU A 214 -9.12 -6.84 -6.18
N LEU A 215 -8.55 -6.10 -5.23
CA LEU A 215 -9.30 -5.32 -4.23
C LEU A 215 -10.17 -4.25 -4.88
N ALA A 216 -9.64 -3.51 -5.86
CA ALA A 216 -10.41 -2.49 -6.58
C ALA A 216 -11.61 -3.11 -7.33
N LYS A 217 -11.40 -4.26 -7.98
CA LYS A 217 -12.49 -5.02 -8.63
C LYS A 217 -13.50 -5.55 -7.61
N TYR A 218 -13.02 -6.08 -6.48
CA TYR A 218 -13.87 -6.54 -5.40
C TYR A 218 -14.73 -5.41 -4.83
N ILE A 219 -14.16 -4.23 -4.63
CA ILE A 219 -14.90 -3.01 -4.21
C ILE A 219 -15.98 -2.67 -5.23
N ASN A 220 -15.67 -2.73 -6.53
CA ASN A 220 -16.59 -2.37 -7.60
C ASN A 220 -17.63 -3.45 -7.97
N ARG A 221 -17.58 -4.64 -7.35
CA ARG A 221 -18.37 -5.82 -7.77
C ARG A 221 -19.90 -5.60 -7.73
N GLU A 222 -20.37 -4.75 -6.81
CA GLU A 222 -21.80 -4.43 -6.62
C GLU A 222 -22.16 -3.06 -7.21
N GLN A 223 -21.23 -2.12 -7.17
CA GLN A 223 -21.41 -0.74 -7.64
C GLN A 223 -20.07 -0.17 -8.09
N ALA A 224 -20.05 0.54 -9.22
CA ALA A 224 -18.85 1.24 -9.71
C ALA A 224 -18.52 2.47 -8.83
N ILE A 225 -17.81 2.24 -7.72
CA ILE A 225 -17.37 3.28 -6.78
C ILE A 225 -16.06 3.91 -7.28
N ILE A 226 -15.07 3.06 -7.60
CA ILE A 226 -13.79 3.47 -8.17
C ILE A 226 -13.99 3.69 -9.67
N PRO A 227 -13.68 4.86 -10.25
CA PRO A 227 -13.78 5.07 -11.69
C PRO A 227 -12.95 4.03 -12.47
N ASP A 228 -13.54 3.42 -13.50
CA ASP A 228 -12.90 2.36 -14.29
C ASP A 228 -11.54 2.78 -14.85
N ASN A 229 -11.39 4.06 -15.23
CA ASN A 229 -10.13 4.60 -15.73
C ASN A 229 -8.97 4.47 -14.72
N ILE A 230 -9.25 4.57 -13.40
CA ILE A 230 -8.24 4.35 -12.35
C ILE A 230 -7.74 2.89 -12.36
N ILE A 231 -8.63 1.95 -12.67
CA ILE A 231 -8.34 0.50 -12.66
C ILE A 231 -7.62 0.08 -13.94
N THR A 232 -7.94 0.69 -15.09
CA THR A 232 -7.41 0.24 -16.39
C THR A 232 -6.18 1.00 -16.86
N LYS A 233 -5.95 2.23 -16.37
CA LYS A 233 -4.80 3.03 -16.83
C LYS A 233 -3.48 2.46 -16.28
N PRO A 234 -2.36 2.57 -17.04
CA PRO A 234 -1.06 2.19 -16.54
C PRO A 234 -0.69 3.00 -15.28
N PRO A 235 -0.07 2.36 -14.27
CA PRO A 235 0.34 3.06 -13.06
C PRO A 235 1.51 4.03 -13.34
N SER A 236 1.45 5.19 -12.70
CA SER A 236 2.43 6.28 -12.85
C SER A 236 2.41 7.21 -11.64
N ALA A 237 3.59 7.70 -11.25
CA ALA A 237 3.75 8.77 -10.27
C ALA A 237 3.57 10.20 -10.84
N GLU A 238 3.52 10.35 -12.17
CA GLU A 238 3.36 11.63 -12.88
C GLU A 238 4.32 12.75 -12.38
N LEU A 239 5.60 12.42 -12.16
CA LEU A 239 6.65 13.35 -11.69
C LEU A 239 7.52 13.92 -12.81
N ARG A 240 7.41 13.35 -14.02
CA ARG A 240 8.06 13.82 -15.26
C ARG A 240 7.19 13.48 -16.48
N PRO A 241 7.41 14.08 -17.66
CA PRO A 241 6.58 13.84 -18.83
C PRO A 241 6.55 12.37 -19.25
N GLY A 242 5.35 11.80 -19.41
CA GLY A 242 5.14 10.44 -19.93
C GLY A 242 5.61 9.31 -19.02
N GLN A 243 5.89 9.57 -17.74
CA GLN A 243 6.39 8.58 -16.79
C GLN A 243 5.44 7.38 -16.66
N LYS A 244 6.02 6.17 -16.56
CA LYS A 244 5.33 4.95 -16.13
C LYS A 244 6.16 4.22 -15.07
N ASP A 245 5.51 3.46 -14.20
CA ASP A 245 6.22 2.66 -13.20
C ASP A 245 7.13 1.61 -13.87
N ALA A 246 6.70 1.07 -15.00
CA ALA A 246 7.45 0.13 -15.85
C ALA A 246 8.79 0.69 -16.37
N ASP A 247 8.98 2.02 -16.36
CA ASP A 247 10.28 2.63 -16.69
C ASP A 247 11.35 2.25 -15.64
N SER A 248 10.94 1.95 -14.41
CA SER A 248 11.82 1.74 -13.25
C SER A 248 11.67 0.36 -12.62
N LEU A 249 10.53 -0.30 -12.82
CA LEU A 249 10.20 -1.60 -12.26
C LEU A 249 9.92 -2.63 -13.37
N PRO A 250 10.16 -3.92 -13.11
CA PRO A 250 9.53 -4.97 -13.91
C PRO A 250 8.00 -4.90 -13.77
N GLU A 251 7.28 -5.43 -14.76
CA GLU A 251 5.82 -5.56 -14.70
C GLU A 251 5.38 -6.27 -13.41
N TYR A 252 4.36 -5.72 -12.75
CA TYR A 252 3.91 -6.18 -11.43
C TYR A 252 3.52 -7.67 -11.40
N ASP A 253 2.93 -8.18 -12.48
CA ASP A 253 2.56 -9.61 -12.61
C ASP A 253 3.75 -10.58 -12.50
N ILE A 254 4.96 -10.12 -12.81
CA ILE A 254 6.20 -10.90 -12.68
C ILE A 254 6.94 -10.48 -11.41
N LEU A 255 7.02 -9.18 -11.13
CA LEU A 255 7.67 -8.64 -9.93
C LEU A 255 7.09 -9.26 -8.66
N ASP A 256 5.77 -9.28 -8.51
CA ASP A 256 5.11 -9.77 -7.29
C ASP A 256 5.33 -11.27 -7.08
N LYS A 257 5.46 -12.05 -8.16
CA LYS A 257 5.81 -13.48 -8.07
C LYS A 257 7.22 -13.68 -7.53
N VAL A 258 8.20 -12.92 -8.02
CA VAL A 258 9.59 -12.98 -7.54
C VAL A 258 9.66 -12.50 -6.09
N LEU A 259 8.98 -11.40 -5.76
CA LEU A 259 8.91 -10.88 -4.40
C LEU A 259 8.30 -11.90 -3.44
N TYR A 260 7.22 -12.57 -3.84
CA TYR A 260 6.54 -13.58 -3.02
C TYR A 260 7.46 -14.77 -2.68
N GLN A 261 8.21 -15.26 -3.67
CA GLN A 261 9.18 -16.33 -3.44
C GLN A 261 10.30 -15.88 -2.48
N TYR A 262 10.77 -14.63 -2.63
CA TYR A 262 11.86 -14.11 -1.82
C TYR A 262 11.45 -13.77 -0.38
N ILE A 263 10.27 -13.18 -0.19
CA ILE A 263 9.83 -12.61 1.09
C ILE A 263 9.09 -13.67 1.91
N GLU A 264 7.95 -14.15 1.41
CA GLU A 264 7.05 -15.10 2.07
C GLU A 264 7.69 -16.47 2.14
N ARG A 265 8.09 -17.01 0.98
CA ARG A 265 8.67 -18.35 0.85
C ARG A 265 10.13 -18.41 1.30
N ARG A 266 10.79 -17.27 1.53
CA ARG A 266 12.19 -17.14 1.98
C ARG A 266 13.23 -17.85 1.09
N GLN A 267 12.94 -17.98 -0.19
CA GLN A 267 13.85 -18.69 -1.08
C GLN A 267 15.06 -17.83 -1.44
N GLY A 268 16.20 -18.48 -1.62
CA GLY A 268 17.42 -17.86 -2.12
C GLY A 268 17.39 -17.62 -3.63
N PRO A 269 18.32 -16.81 -4.18
CA PRO A 269 18.36 -16.49 -5.60
C PRO A 269 18.44 -17.72 -6.50
N THR A 270 19.21 -18.75 -6.11
CA THR A 270 19.34 -20.00 -6.88
C THR A 270 18.02 -20.75 -6.98
N GLU A 271 17.27 -20.83 -5.88
CA GLU A 271 15.98 -21.53 -5.82
C GLU A 271 14.91 -20.80 -6.65
N ILE A 272 14.92 -19.46 -6.63
CA ILE A 272 14.01 -18.66 -7.45
C ILE A 272 14.35 -18.83 -8.94
N LYS A 273 15.64 -18.76 -9.31
CA LYS A 273 16.07 -18.98 -10.71
C LYS A 273 15.72 -20.37 -11.22
N ALA A 274 15.80 -21.40 -10.36
CA ALA A 274 15.45 -22.77 -10.72
C ALA A 274 13.95 -22.96 -11.07
N GLN A 275 13.08 -22.01 -10.71
CA GLN A 275 11.66 -22.00 -11.10
C GLN A 275 11.40 -21.46 -12.51
N GLY A 276 12.45 -21.04 -13.24
CA GLY A 276 12.33 -20.57 -14.62
C GLY A 276 12.17 -19.06 -14.76
N PHE A 277 12.34 -18.28 -13.68
CA PHE A 277 12.46 -16.83 -13.78
C PHE A 277 13.79 -16.43 -14.44
N ASP A 278 13.78 -15.36 -15.23
CA ASP A 278 14.99 -14.80 -15.81
C ASP A 278 16.03 -14.45 -14.71
N PRO A 279 17.26 -15.00 -14.77
CA PRO A 279 18.28 -14.72 -13.77
C PRO A 279 18.60 -13.24 -13.58
N ALA A 280 18.64 -12.46 -14.66
CA ALA A 280 18.95 -11.03 -14.58
C ALA A 280 17.83 -10.25 -13.87
N LEU A 281 16.57 -10.59 -14.15
CA LEU A 281 15.42 -10.07 -13.44
C LEU A 281 15.47 -10.40 -11.94
N VAL A 282 15.73 -11.66 -11.57
CA VAL A 282 15.81 -12.09 -10.15
C VAL A 282 16.88 -11.29 -9.43
N ASP A 283 18.09 -11.20 -10.00
CA ASP A 283 19.20 -10.48 -9.38
C ASP A 283 18.90 -8.98 -9.21
N ARG A 284 18.26 -8.37 -10.22
CA ARG A 284 17.80 -6.97 -10.14
C ARG A 284 16.79 -6.78 -9.01
N VAL A 285 15.75 -7.61 -8.95
CA VAL A 285 14.68 -7.48 -7.93
C VAL A 285 15.24 -7.68 -6.52
N LEU A 286 16.01 -8.73 -6.30
CA LEU A 286 16.61 -9.01 -4.97
C LEU A 286 17.57 -7.91 -4.55
N ARG A 287 18.35 -7.34 -5.48
CA ARG A 287 19.17 -6.16 -5.20
C ARG A 287 18.32 -4.96 -4.79
N MET A 288 17.25 -4.65 -5.54
CA MET A 288 16.33 -3.56 -5.19
C MET A 288 15.73 -3.76 -3.79
N VAL A 289 15.36 -4.98 -3.44
CA VAL A 289 14.91 -5.30 -2.09
C VAL A 289 15.99 -4.95 -1.08
N ASN A 290 17.19 -5.51 -1.20
CA ASN A 290 18.20 -5.39 -0.17
C ASN A 290 18.73 -3.96 0.02
N ILE A 291 18.93 -3.19 -1.05
CA ILE A 291 19.47 -1.82 -0.93
C ILE A 291 18.47 -0.81 -0.35
N ASN A 292 17.17 -1.11 -0.36
CA ASN A 292 16.12 -0.20 0.10
C ASN A 292 15.63 -0.49 1.52
N GLU A 293 16.34 -1.34 2.28
CA GLU A 293 15.98 -1.65 3.66
C GLU A 293 16.01 -0.40 4.57
N TYR A 294 16.91 0.55 4.30
CA TYR A 294 16.96 1.81 5.05
C TYR A 294 15.68 2.65 4.89
N LYS A 295 15.00 2.60 3.74
CA LYS A 295 13.72 3.29 3.53
C LYS A 295 12.62 2.62 4.35
N ARG A 296 12.57 1.28 4.32
CA ARG A 296 11.55 0.50 5.06
C ARG A 296 11.66 0.64 6.57
N ASN A 297 12.87 0.78 7.12
CA ASN A 297 13.06 1.00 8.55
C ASN A 297 12.51 2.35 9.04
N GLN A 298 12.29 3.31 8.14
CA GLN A 298 11.73 4.62 8.44
C GLN A 298 10.26 4.74 8.03
N PHE A 299 9.69 3.64 7.53
CA PHE A 299 8.31 3.62 7.10
C PHE A 299 7.35 3.53 8.29
N CYS A 300 6.16 4.08 8.12
CA CYS A 300 5.12 4.03 9.14
C CYS A 300 4.64 2.60 9.42
N PRO A 301 3.98 2.34 10.57
CA PRO A 301 3.37 1.05 10.85
C PRO A 301 2.45 0.57 9.72
N ILE A 302 2.46 -0.72 9.43
CA ILE A 302 1.71 -1.33 8.31
C ILE A 302 0.63 -2.26 8.87
N ILE A 303 -0.55 -2.26 8.24
CA ILE A 303 -1.57 -3.27 8.48
C ILE A 303 -1.10 -4.59 7.85
N ARG A 304 -0.78 -5.59 8.68
CA ARG A 304 -0.36 -6.92 8.22
C ARG A 304 -1.57 -7.74 7.80
N ILE A 305 -1.57 -8.19 6.55
CA ILE A 305 -2.59 -9.08 5.94
C ILE A 305 -1.98 -10.36 5.39
N SER A 306 -0.65 -10.43 5.30
CA SER A 306 0.11 -11.58 4.83
C SER A 306 0.86 -12.26 5.99
N PRO A 307 1.36 -13.49 5.76
CA PRO A 307 2.25 -14.17 6.69
C PRO A 307 3.51 -13.38 7.02
N LYS A 308 3.95 -12.46 6.14
CA LYS A 308 5.20 -11.69 6.31
C LYS A 308 5.13 -10.25 5.83
N ALA A 309 4.66 -9.37 6.71
CA ALA A 309 4.77 -7.93 6.53
C ALA A 309 6.19 -7.40 6.74
N PHE A 310 6.54 -6.31 6.04
CA PHE A 310 7.70 -5.50 6.41
C PHE A 310 7.51 -4.86 7.80
N GLY A 311 8.61 -4.53 8.48
CA GLY A 311 8.58 -4.03 9.86
C GLY A 311 8.56 -5.18 10.87
N VAL A 312 7.51 -5.28 11.68
CA VAL A 312 7.43 -6.31 12.75
C VAL A 312 7.40 -7.74 12.21
N GLY A 313 6.90 -7.99 10.98
CA GLY A 313 6.81 -9.32 10.38
C GLY A 313 8.11 -9.83 9.71
N ARG A 314 8.99 -8.92 9.25
CA ARG A 314 10.27 -9.22 8.61
C ARG A 314 11.31 -8.23 9.11
N ARG A 315 12.25 -8.72 9.92
CA ARG A 315 13.37 -7.94 10.47
C ARG A 315 14.69 -8.38 9.85
N VAL A 316 15.37 -7.45 9.20
CA VAL A 316 16.72 -7.66 8.65
C VAL A 316 17.57 -6.42 8.96
N PRO A 317 18.91 -6.55 9.06
CA PRO A 317 19.77 -5.41 9.37
C PRO A 317 19.77 -4.39 8.23
N ILE A 318 19.84 -3.08 8.58
CA ILE A 318 20.03 -2.00 7.59
C ILE A 318 21.40 -2.14 6.92
N VAL A 319 22.43 -2.42 7.71
CA VAL A 319 23.81 -2.61 7.23
C VAL A 319 24.10 -4.10 7.16
N GLY A 320 24.15 -4.64 5.95
CA GLY A 320 24.45 -6.04 5.71
C GLY A 320 24.96 -6.26 4.29
N LYS A 321 25.93 -7.17 4.14
CA LYS A 321 26.49 -7.57 2.85
C LYS A 321 25.99 -8.99 2.52
N TYR A 322 24.76 -9.07 2.04
CA TYR A 322 24.05 -10.32 1.70
C TYR A 322 23.69 -10.24 0.21
N LEU A 323 24.21 -11.16 -0.61
CA LEU A 323 24.05 -11.20 -2.08
C LEU A 323 24.85 -10.16 -2.90
N SER A 324 25.91 -9.57 -2.34
CA SER A 324 26.85 -8.71 -3.06
C SER A 324 28.03 -9.47 -3.65
#